data_AF-A0A9E0JQB5-F1
#
_entry.id   AF-A0A9E0JQB5-F1
#
_cell.length_a   1.000
_cell.length_b   1.000
_cell.length_c   1.000
_cell.angle_alpha   90.00
_cell.angle_beta   90.00
_cell.angle_gamma   90.00
#
_symmetry.space_group_name_H-M   'P 1'
#
loop_
_entity.id
_entity.type
_entity.pdbx_description
1 polymer ?
#
loop_
_entity_poly.entity_id
_entity_poly.type
_entity_poly.pdbx_seq_one_letter_code
_entity_poly.pdbx_strand_id
1 'polypeptide(L)'
;MNASLTRYDMEWVLTLFGTAIGAGILFLPIQAGLGGIWPMIILTAIIFPLTYYSHRGITRLVASNETATDITGVVEQDLGRNAGFIVSVLYFLSIITICVGYATGVTNIVSSFLENQLGMGSISRPILTGILLTGLTGVILAGEKVVVKVTSIMVYPLIAILFALSLYMIPYWNFSMFTAPFDGGLVAKNLLLTFPVLVFAMNFSPICSALGRNYREQADNAEAA
;
A
#
# COMPACT_ATOMS: atom_id res chain seq x y z
N MET A 1 23.86 -2.40 -19.77
CA MET A 1 22.56 -2.95 -19.33
C MET A 1 21.48 -2.46 -20.28
N ASN A 2 21.18 -3.20 -21.34
CA ASN A 2 19.95 -2.98 -22.11
C ASN A 2 18.84 -3.71 -21.38
N ALA A 3 18.18 -3.02 -20.45
CA ALA A 3 17.06 -3.58 -19.70
C ALA A 3 15.79 -3.47 -20.56
N SER A 4 15.58 -4.41 -21.48
CA SER A 4 14.26 -4.59 -22.08
C SER A 4 13.35 -5.24 -21.04
N LEU A 5 12.24 -4.58 -20.69
CA LEU A 5 11.18 -5.16 -19.86
C LEU A 5 10.73 -6.49 -20.49
N THR A 6 10.92 -7.57 -19.76
CA THR A 6 10.40 -8.89 -20.14
C THR A 6 8.90 -8.96 -19.83
N ARG A 7 8.19 -9.93 -20.41
CA ARG A 7 6.79 -10.19 -20.05
C ARG A 7 6.64 -10.49 -18.56
N TYR A 8 7.64 -11.16 -18.00
CA TYR A 8 7.71 -11.49 -16.59
C TYR A 8 7.84 -10.23 -15.71
N ASP A 9 8.71 -9.29 -16.09
CA ASP A 9 8.82 -8.01 -15.38
C ASP A 9 7.49 -7.24 -15.42
N MET A 10 6.76 -7.34 -16.55
CA MET A 10 5.44 -6.73 -16.68
C MET A 10 4.41 -7.35 -15.73
N GLU A 11 4.43 -8.67 -15.52
CA GLU A 11 3.55 -9.35 -14.56
C GLU A 11 3.82 -8.87 -13.12
N TRP A 12 5.09 -8.67 -12.75
CA TRP A 12 5.44 -8.11 -11.45
C TRP A 12 5.06 -6.63 -11.32
N VAL A 13 5.26 -5.81 -12.36
CA VAL A 13 4.82 -4.41 -12.37
C VAL A 13 3.30 -4.34 -12.17
N LEU A 14 2.54 -5.18 -12.87
CA LEU A 14 1.08 -5.24 -12.73
C LEU A 14 0.67 -5.74 -11.33
N THR A 15 1.38 -6.72 -10.78
CA THR A 15 1.14 -7.23 -9.43
C THR A 15 1.40 -6.16 -8.37
N LEU A 16 2.56 -5.50 -8.44
CA LEU A 16 2.93 -4.40 -7.54
C LEU A 16 1.92 -3.25 -7.65
N PHE A 17 1.55 -2.87 -8.87
CA PHE A 17 0.55 -1.84 -9.11
C PHE A 17 -0.82 -2.25 -8.54
N GLY A 18 -1.24 -3.50 -8.73
CA GLY A 18 -2.46 -4.04 -8.14
C GLY A 18 -2.47 -4.01 -6.61
N THR A 19 -1.33 -4.32 -5.96
CA THR A 19 -1.19 -4.19 -4.50
C THR A 19 -1.17 -2.73 -4.03
N ALA A 20 -0.73 -1.81 -4.87
CA ALA A 20 -0.68 -0.38 -4.57
C ALA A 20 -2.05 0.28 -4.70
N ILE A 21 -2.87 -0.10 -5.70
CA ILE A 21 -4.23 0.41 -5.88
C ILE A 21 -5.15 -0.17 -4.80
N GLY A 22 -5.11 0.45 -3.62
CA GLY A 22 -5.99 0.17 -2.50
C GLY A 22 -6.54 1.46 -1.88
N ALA A 23 -7.33 1.31 -0.81
CA ALA A 23 -7.89 2.44 -0.07
C ALA A 23 -6.81 3.42 0.44
N GLY A 24 -5.60 2.92 0.73
CA GLY A 24 -4.48 3.71 1.24
C GLY A 24 -3.94 4.78 0.28
N ILE A 25 -4.02 4.56 -1.04
CA ILE A 25 -3.55 5.54 -2.05
C ILE A 25 -4.57 6.65 -2.34
N LEU A 26 -5.86 6.41 -2.08
CA LEU A 26 -6.92 7.35 -2.48
C LEU A 26 -7.49 8.09 -1.28
N PHE A 27 -7.94 7.34 -0.27
CA PHE A 27 -8.65 7.92 0.85
C PHE A 27 -7.72 8.76 1.73
N LEU A 28 -6.52 8.25 2.00
CA LEU A 28 -5.60 8.92 2.90
C LEU A 28 -4.98 10.19 2.30
N PRO A 29 -4.61 10.26 1.02
CA PRO A 29 -4.20 11.52 0.41
C PRO A 29 -5.32 12.55 0.30
N ILE A 30 -6.58 12.12 0.10
CA ILE A 30 -7.74 13.02 0.16
C ILE A 30 -7.89 13.59 1.59
N GLN A 31 -7.81 12.74 2.61
CA GLN A 31 -7.84 13.20 4.01
C GLN A 31 -6.66 14.11 4.36
N ALA A 32 -5.46 13.78 3.89
CA ALA A 32 -4.27 14.61 4.05
C ALA A 32 -4.45 15.98 3.36
N GLY A 33 -5.13 16.00 2.21
CA GLY A 33 -5.47 17.20 1.45
C GLY A 33 -6.36 18.19 2.19
N LEU A 34 -7.21 17.70 3.10
CA LEU A 34 -7.99 18.56 4.00
C LEU A 34 -7.12 19.37 4.96
N GLY A 35 -5.88 18.90 5.20
CA GLY A 35 -4.87 19.63 5.98
C GLY A 35 -4.28 20.86 5.28
N GLY A 36 -4.66 21.10 4.01
CA GLY A 36 -4.21 22.23 3.21
C GLY A 36 -3.10 21.86 2.21
N ILE A 37 -2.77 22.81 1.32
CA ILE A 37 -1.80 22.57 0.25
C ILE A 37 -0.35 22.45 0.75
N TRP A 38 0.02 23.22 1.78
CA TRP A 38 1.39 23.25 2.28
C TRP A 38 1.80 21.92 2.92
N PRO A 39 1.02 21.31 3.83
CA PRO A 39 1.34 19.97 4.33
C PRO A 39 1.39 18.93 3.21
N MET A 40 0.51 19.02 2.21
CA MET A 40 0.50 18.08 1.09
C MET A 40 1.77 18.11 0.25
N ILE A 41 2.25 19.31 -0.12
CA ILE A 41 3.50 19.45 -0.88
C ILE A 41 4.68 18.91 -0.07
N ILE A 42 4.77 19.28 1.21
CA ILE A 42 5.85 18.85 2.09
C ILE A 42 5.83 17.33 2.29
N LEU A 43 4.66 16.74 2.59
CA LEU A 43 4.52 15.29 2.73
C LEU A 43 4.86 14.57 1.44
N THR A 44 4.43 15.08 0.28
CA THR A 44 4.78 14.49 -1.02
C THR A 44 6.29 14.50 -1.22
N ALA A 45 6.96 15.62 -0.95
CA ALA A 45 8.40 15.77 -1.10
C ALA A 45 9.21 14.88 -0.14
N ILE A 46 8.69 14.57 1.05
CA ILE A 46 9.37 13.72 2.05
C ILE A 46 9.05 12.24 1.83
N ILE A 47 7.78 11.90 1.67
CA ILE A 47 7.32 10.50 1.60
C ILE A 47 7.78 9.85 0.30
N PHE A 48 7.75 10.58 -0.83
CA PHE A 48 8.19 10.01 -2.11
C PHE A 48 9.62 9.43 -2.07
N PRO A 49 10.67 10.20 -1.70
CA PRO A 49 12.01 9.65 -1.63
C PRO A 49 12.14 8.59 -0.53
N LEU A 50 11.50 8.78 0.64
CA LEU A 50 11.52 7.82 1.73
C LEU A 50 11.02 6.44 1.26
N THR A 51 9.83 6.41 0.67
CA THR A 51 9.19 5.21 0.13
C THR A 51 10.05 4.58 -0.98
N TYR A 52 10.51 5.38 -1.94
CA TYR A 52 11.33 4.89 -3.06
C TYR A 52 12.64 4.24 -2.59
N TYR A 53 13.40 4.90 -1.69
CA TYR A 53 14.66 4.37 -1.20
C TYR A 53 14.47 3.18 -0.29
N SER A 54 13.44 3.17 0.58
CA SER A 54 13.14 2.03 1.43
C SER A 54 12.77 0.79 0.62
N HIS A 55 11.85 0.89 -0.35
CA HIS A 55 11.47 -0.25 -1.19
C HIS A 55 12.64 -0.74 -2.03
N ARG A 56 13.38 0.17 -2.67
CA ARG A 56 14.58 -0.18 -3.45
C ARG A 56 15.65 -0.85 -2.59
N GLY A 57 15.84 -0.38 -1.36
CA GLY A 57 16.78 -0.95 -0.39
C GLY A 57 16.40 -2.38 -0.03
N ILE A 58 15.14 -2.62 0.34
CA ILE A 58 14.63 -3.95 0.69
C ILE A 58 14.73 -4.91 -0.50
N THR A 59 14.23 -4.52 -1.67
CA THR A 59 14.27 -5.39 -2.86
C THR A 59 15.69 -5.79 -3.21
N ARG A 60 16.64 -4.85 -3.13
CA ARG A 60 18.05 -5.12 -3.42
C ARG A 60 18.70 -6.01 -2.38
N LEU A 61 18.49 -5.71 -1.11
CA LEU A 61 19.00 -6.50 0.01
C LEU A 61 18.57 -7.97 -0.14
N VAL A 62 17.29 -8.19 -0.45
CA VAL A 62 16.75 -9.54 -0.64
C VAL A 62 17.26 -10.21 -1.92
N ALA A 63 17.26 -9.48 -3.04
CA ALA A 63 17.69 -10.04 -4.33
C ALA A 63 19.20 -10.34 -4.41
N SER A 64 20.03 -9.62 -3.63
CA SER A 64 21.49 -9.83 -3.62
C SER A 64 21.95 -10.92 -2.66
N ASN A 65 21.06 -11.50 -1.88
CA ASN A 65 21.42 -12.52 -0.92
C ASN A 65 21.88 -13.82 -1.61
N GLU A 66 22.73 -14.61 -0.94
CA GLU A 66 23.21 -15.89 -1.50
C GLU A 66 22.07 -16.92 -1.60
N THR A 67 21.11 -16.86 -0.68
CA THR A 67 19.97 -17.77 -0.65
C THR A 67 18.66 -17.02 -0.88
N ALA A 68 17.74 -17.63 -1.62
CA ALA A 68 16.38 -17.14 -1.76
C ALA A 68 15.63 -17.18 -0.40
N THR A 69 15.65 -16.06 0.31
CA THR A 69 14.96 -15.88 1.59
C THR A 69 14.25 -14.53 1.63
N ASP A 70 13.50 -14.24 2.70
CA ASP A 70 12.83 -12.96 2.88
C ASP A 70 13.69 -11.96 3.69
N ILE A 71 13.17 -10.75 3.89
CA ILE A 71 13.87 -9.69 4.65
C ILE A 71 14.32 -10.16 6.04
N THR A 72 13.56 -11.03 6.71
CA THR A 72 13.91 -11.52 8.04
C THR A 72 15.07 -12.50 7.97
N GLY A 73 15.06 -13.37 6.96
CA GLY A 73 16.15 -14.32 6.72
C GLY A 73 17.44 -13.66 6.28
N VAL A 74 17.38 -12.63 5.41
CA VAL A 74 18.61 -11.91 4.99
C VAL A 74 19.24 -11.19 6.17
N VAL A 75 18.43 -10.49 6.96
CA VAL A 75 18.95 -9.81 8.16
C VAL A 75 19.52 -10.81 9.17
N GLU A 76 18.90 -12.00 9.31
CA GLU A 76 19.45 -13.05 10.16
C GLU A 76 20.80 -13.58 9.68
N GLN A 77 20.98 -13.75 8.36
CA GLN A 77 22.23 -14.23 7.78
C GLN A 77 23.36 -13.19 7.90
N ASP A 78 23.06 -11.92 7.62
CA ASP A 78 24.06 -10.84 7.60
C ASP A 78 24.42 -10.31 9.01
N LEU A 79 23.42 -10.18 9.89
CA LEU A 79 23.54 -9.51 11.20
C LEU A 79 23.38 -10.47 12.39
N GLY A 80 23.04 -11.73 12.13
CA GLY A 80 22.89 -12.78 13.13
C GLY A 80 21.47 -12.91 13.71
N ARG A 81 21.27 -14.01 14.46
CA ARG A 81 19.96 -14.46 14.99
C ARG A 81 19.18 -13.38 15.76
N ASN A 82 19.86 -12.59 16.58
CA ASN A 82 19.20 -11.58 17.41
C ASN A 82 18.64 -10.43 16.56
N ALA A 83 19.37 -9.98 15.54
CA ALA A 83 18.90 -8.95 14.62
C ALA A 83 17.73 -9.47 13.78
N GLY A 84 17.84 -10.70 13.26
CA GLY A 84 16.76 -11.37 12.54
C GLY A 84 15.46 -11.47 13.35
N PHE A 85 15.57 -11.84 14.63
CA PHE A 85 14.42 -11.88 15.54
C PHE A 85 13.76 -10.50 15.74
N ILE A 86 14.57 -9.45 15.98
CA ILE A 86 14.04 -8.08 16.15
C ILE A 86 13.30 -7.63 14.88
N VAL A 87 13.90 -7.84 13.71
CA VAL A 87 13.27 -7.49 12.43
C VAL A 87 11.99 -8.29 12.21
N SER A 88 11.98 -9.58 12.55
CA SER A 88 10.78 -10.42 12.47
C SER A 88 9.63 -9.88 13.33
N VAL A 89 9.92 -9.46 14.56
CA VAL A 89 8.93 -8.86 15.47
C VAL A 89 8.40 -7.54 14.91
N LEU A 90 9.29 -6.65 14.45
CA LEU A 90 8.89 -5.37 13.85
C LEU A 90 8.06 -5.56 12.57
N TYR A 91 8.43 -6.54 11.75
CA TYR A 91 7.74 -6.90 10.53
C TYR A 91 6.33 -7.44 10.82
N PHE A 92 6.21 -8.34 11.80
CA PHE A 92 4.92 -8.86 12.27
C PHE A 92 4.01 -7.75 12.81
N LEU A 93 4.54 -6.86 13.67
CA LEU A 93 3.79 -5.74 14.22
C LEU A 93 3.30 -4.79 13.13
N SER A 94 4.14 -4.55 12.12
CA SER A 94 3.78 -3.72 10.96
C SER A 94 2.62 -4.32 10.18
N ILE A 95 2.66 -5.62 9.89
CA ILE A 95 1.60 -6.31 9.15
C ILE A 95 0.28 -6.27 9.93
N ILE A 96 0.29 -6.57 11.24
CA ILE A 96 -0.93 -6.51 12.06
C ILE A 96 -1.54 -5.11 12.03
N THR A 97 -0.71 -4.08 12.19
CA THR A 97 -1.17 -2.68 12.18
C THR A 97 -1.83 -2.33 10.85
N ILE A 98 -1.22 -2.72 9.74
CA ILE A 98 -1.75 -2.53 8.39
C ILE A 98 -3.09 -3.28 8.23
N CYS A 99 -3.15 -4.55 8.65
CA CYS A 99 -4.38 -5.35 8.58
C CYS A 99 -5.54 -4.73 9.35
N VAL A 100 -5.29 -4.22 10.57
CA VAL A 100 -6.31 -3.53 11.38
C VAL A 100 -6.76 -2.23 10.70
N GLY A 101 -5.83 -1.46 10.14
CA GLY A 101 -6.14 -0.26 9.36
C GLY A 101 -7.04 -0.55 8.16
N TYR A 102 -6.75 -1.60 7.39
CA TYR A 102 -7.60 -2.01 6.26
C TYR A 102 -8.96 -2.54 6.72
N ALA A 103 -9.02 -3.36 7.76
CA ALA A 103 -10.29 -3.89 8.28
C ALA A 103 -11.24 -2.77 8.73
N THR A 104 -10.72 -1.78 9.48
CA THR A 104 -11.49 -0.62 9.91
C THR A 104 -11.86 0.30 8.73
N GLY A 105 -10.94 0.49 7.77
CA GLY A 105 -11.18 1.26 6.56
C GLY A 105 -12.33 0.71 5.71
N VAL A 106 -12.30 -0.59 5.39
CA VAL A 106 -13.38 -1.23 4.61
C VAL A 106 -14.71 -1.16 5.36
N THR A 107 -14.71 -1.41 6.67
CA THR A 107 -15.92 -1.31 7.50
C THR A 107 -16.53 0.10 7.44
N ASN A 108 -15.71 1.13 7.54
CA ASN A 108 -16.17 2.52 7.47
C ASN A 108 -16.76 2.87 6.11
N ILE A 109 -16.10 2.45 5.02
CA ILE A 109 -16.58 2.70 3.65
C ILE A 109 -17.93 2.01 3.43
N VAL A 110 -18.04 0.72 3.78
CA VAL A 110 -19.28 -0.03 3.61
C VAL A 110 -20.39 0.54 4.49
N SER A 111 -20.12 0.83 5.76
CA SER A 111 -21.12 1.45 6.65
C SER A 111 -21.62 2.78 6.09
N SER A 112 -20.69 3.63 5.63
CA SER A 112 -21.04 4.92 5.04
C SER A 112 -21.87 4.75 3.76
N PHE A 113 -21.56 3.75 2.94
CA PHE A 113 -22.33 3.44 1.74
C PHE A 113 -23.75 2.94 2.05
N LEU A 114 -23.89 2.03 3.02
CA LEU A 114 -25.18 1.52 3.46
C LEU A 114 -26.08 2.66 3.98
N GLU A 115 -25.53 3.55 4.79
CA GLU A 115 -26.29 4.65 5.40
C GLU A 115 -26.58 5.78 4.41
N ASN A 116 -25.58 6.25 3.67
CA ASN A 116 -25.70 7.48 2.87
C ASN A 116 -26.16 7.25 1.43
N GLN A 117 -25.92 6.06 0.86
CA GLN A 117 -26.31 5.76 -0.53
C GLN A 117 -27.49 4.80 -0.61
N LEU A 118 -27.59 3.81 0.29
CA LEU A 118 -28.72 2.87 0.30
C LEU A 118 -29.83 3.24 1.29
N GLY A 119 -29.62 4.25 2.14
CA GLY A 119 -30.60 4.68 3.14
C GLY A 119 -30.92 3.61 4.20
N MET A 120 -30.03 2.62 4.36
CA MET A 120 -30.19 1.57 5.36
C MET A 120 -29.83 2.12 6.74
N GLY A 121 -30.54 1.65 7.78
CA GLY A 121 -30.20 1.98 9.16
C GLY A 121 -28.80 1.50 9.53
N SER A 122 -28.19 2.16 10.53
CA SER A 122 -26.83 1.84 10.95
C SER A 122 -26.72 0.39 11.45
N ILE A 123 -25.83 -0.38 10.83
CA ILE A 123 -25.50 -1.74 11.28
C ILE A 123 -24.41 -1.63 12.35
N SER A 124 -24.53 -2.43 13.41
CA SER A 124 -23.52 -2.49 14.47
C SER A 124 -22.13 -2.78 13.90
N ARG A 125 -21.15 -1.90 14.17
CA ARG A 125 -19.79 -1.97 13.58
C ARG A 125 -19.09 -3.31 13.81
N PRO A 126 -19.14 -3.94 15.01
CA PRO A 126 -18.56 -5.28 15.20
C PRO A 126 -19.19 -6.35 14.31
N ILE A 127 -20.51 -6.30 14.10
CA ILE A 127 -21.23 -7.26 13.25
C ILE A 127 -20.82 -7.05 11.79
N LEU A 128 -20.84 -5.80 11.33
CA LEU A 128 -20.45 -5.46 9.96
C LEU A 128 -18.98 -5.85 9.68
N THR A 129 -18.07 -5.53 10.61
CA THR A 129 -16.66 -5.92 10.51
C THR A 129 -16.52 -7.44 10.43
N GLY A 130 -17.24 -8.18 11.29
CA GLY A 130 -17.22 -9.65 11.29
C GLY A 130 -17.68 -10.23 9.95
N ILE A 131 -18.82 -9.77 9.42
CA ILE A 131 -19.35 -10.21 8.13
C ILE A 131 -18.34 -9.93 7.00
N LEU A 132 -17.77 -8.72 6.97
CA LEU A 132 -16.81 -8.32 5.95
C LEU A 132 -15.52 -9.15 6.02
N LEU A 133 -14.96 -9.35 7.21
CA LEU A 133 -13.75 -10.15 7.38
C LEU A 133 -13.99 -11.61 7.02
N THR A 134 -15.10 -12.21 7.47
CA THR A 134 -15.46 -13.58 7.08
C THR A 134 -15.64 -13.70 5.57
N GLY A 135 -16.28 -12.73 4.92
CA GLY A 135 -16.42 -12.71 3.46
C GLY A 135 -15.08 -12.62 2.73
N LEU A 136 -14.21 -11.69 3.14
CA LEU A 136 -12.88 -11.52 2.56
C LEU A 136 -12.00 -12.77 2.78
N THR A 137 -12.01 -13.35 3.99
CA THR A 137 -11.32 -14.62 4.26
C THR A 137 -11.89 -15.77 3.42
N GLY A 138 -13.21 -15.82 3.22
CA GLY A 138 -13.85 -16.80 2.35
C GLY A 138 -13.32 -16.75 0.91
N VAL A 139 -13.09 -15.55 0.36
CA VAL A 139 -12.49 -15.38 -0.98
C VAL A 139 -11.06 -15.94 -1.02
N ILE A 140 -10.27 -15.71 0.04
CA ILE A 140 -8.90 -16.24 0.14
C ILE A 140 -8.91 -17.78 0.20
N LEU A 141 -9.83 -18.36 0.96
CA LEU A 141 -9.96 -19.82 1.10
C LEU A 141 -10.46 -20.50 -0.19
N ALA A 142 -11.12 -19.76 -1.09
CA ALA A 142 -11.59 -20.28 -2.38
C ALA A 142 -10.46 -20.53 -3.41
N GLY A 143 -9.22 -20.14 -3.07
CA GLY A 143 -8.02 -20.41 -3.85
C GLY A 143 -7.58 -19.26 -4.74
N GLU A 144 -6.33 -19.34 -5.19
CA GLU A 144 -5.62 -18.27 -5.90
C GLU A 144 -6.35 -17.76 -7.16
N LYS A 145 -6.90 -18.68 -7.98
CA LYS A 145 -7.65 -18.31 -9.19
C LYS A 145 -8.86 -17.43 -8.90
N VAL A 146 -9.54 -17.66 -7.77
CA VAL A 146 -10.70 -16.85 -7.36
C VAL A 146 -10.24 -15.49 -6.86
N VAL A 147 -9.19 -15.45 -6.04
CA VAL A 147 -8.60 -14.20 -5.53
C VAL A 147 -8.17 -13.29 -6.67
N VAL A 148 -7.43 -13.82 -7.65
CA VAL A 148 -6.98 -13.06 -8.82
C VAL A 148 -8.19 -12.54 -9.60
N LYS A 149 -9.17 -13.40 -9.90
CA LYS A 149 -10.36 -13.02 -10.67
C LYS A 149 -11.17 -11.91 -9.98
N VAL A 150 -11.45 -12.05 -8.68
CA VAL A 150 -12.19 -11.05 -7.90
C VAL A 150 -11.44 -9.73 -7.87
N THR A 151 -10.14 -9.77 -7.57
CA THR A 151 -9.29 -8.57 -7.51
C THR A 151 -9.24 -7.85 -8.85
N SER A 152 -9.02 -8.58 -9.95
CA SER A 152 -9.01 -8.01 -11.30
C SER A 152 -10.34 -7.35 -11.66
N ILE A 153 -11.47 -8.00 -11.38
CA ILE A 153 -12.81 -7.44 -11.64
C ILE A 153 -13.04 -6.14 -10.84
N MET A 154 -12.48 -6.02 -9.64
CA MET A 154 -12.60 -4.80 -8.82
C MET A 154 -11.66 -3.67 -9.27
N VAL A 155 -10.41 -4.01 -9.62
CA VAL A 155 -9.36 -3.01 -9.92
C VAL A 155 -9.58 -2.32 -11.26
N TYR A 156 -9.98 -3.03 -12.32
CA TYR A 156 -10.13 -2.40 -13.65
C TYR A 156 -11.20 -1.29 -13.69
N PRO A 157 -12.43 -1.49 -13.15
CA PRO A 157 -13.41 -0.42 -13.07
C PRO A 157 -12.95 0.72 -12.16
N LEU A 158 -12.25 0.42 -11.06
CA LEU A 158 -11.70 1.43 -10.17
C LEU A 158 -10.73 2.35 -10.91
N ILE A 159 -9.77 1.80 -11.66
CA ILE A 159 -8.83 2.58 -12.49
C ILE A 159 -9.60 3.46 -13.49
N ALA A 160 -10.59 2.87 -14.19
CA ALA A 160 -11.38 3.59 -15.18
C ALA A 160 -12.16 4.77 -14.56
N ILE A 161 -12.81 4.56 -13.41
CA ILE A 161 -13.53 5.62 -12.68
C ILE A 161 -12.57 6.70 -12.20
N LEU A 162 -11.40 6.33 -11.66
CA LEU A 162 -10.41 7.30 -11.19
C LEU A 162 -9.83 8.14 -12.33
N PHE A 163 -9.57 7.52 -13.47
CA PHE A 163 -9.12 8.23 -14.66
C PHE A 163 -10.19 9.20 -15.15
N ALA A 164 -11.44 8.75 -15.27
CA ALA A 164 -12.56 9.60 -15.67
C ALA A 164 -12.81 10.74 -14.69
N LEU A 165 -12.75 10.48 -13.38
CA LEU A 165 -12.89 11.48 -12.33
C LEU A 165 -11.76 12.51 -12.38
N SER A 166 -10.52 12.06 -12.62
CA SER A 166 -9.36 12.94 -12.77
C SER A 166 -9.56 13.94 -13.91
N LEU A 167 -10.05 13.47 -15.07
CA LEU A 167 -10.38 14.33 -16.20
C LEU A 167 -11.56 15.26 -15.88
N TYR A 168 -12.60 14.74 -15.24
CA TYR A 168 -13.78 15.51 -14.84
C TYR A 168 -13.44 16.63 -13.85
N MET A 169 -12.43 16.45 -13.00
CA MET A 169 -12.04 17.45 -12.02
C MET A 169 -11.17 18.59 -12.57
N ILE A 170 -10.61 18.48 -13.78
CA ILE A 170 -9.74 19.52 -14.38
C ILE A 170 -10.42 20.92 -14.40
N PRO A 171 -11.69 21.07 -14.81
CA PRO A 171 -12.36 22.37 -14.79
C PRO A 171 -12.62 22.93 -13.38
N TYR A 172 -12.59 22.08 -12.35
CA TYR A 172 -12.84 22.44 -10.96
C TYR A 172 -11.56 22.74 -10.17
N TRP A 173 -10.40 22.72 -10.82
CA TRP A 173 -9.14 23.05 -10.15
C TRP A 173 -9.13 24.49 -9.67
N ASN A 174 -8.93 24.67 -8.36
CA ASN A 174 -8.89 25.98 -7.74
C ASN A 174 -7.45 26.36 -7.37
N PHE A 175 -6.82 27.20 -8.18
CA PHE A 175 -5.46 27.68 -7.94
C PHE A 175 -5.34 28.68 -6.77
N SER A 176 -6.45 29.17 -6.21
CA SER A 176 -6.41 30.05 -5.03
C SER A 176 -5.78 29.37 -3.83
N MET A 177 -5.79 28.02 -3.78
CA MET A 177 -5.13 27.25 -2.72
C MET A 177 -3.65 27.60 -2.56
N PHE A 178 -2.93 27.96 -3.63
CA PHE A 178 -1.52 28.37 -3.57
C PHE A 178 -1.30 29.76 -2.96
N THR A 179 -2.35 30.56 -2.85
CA THR A 179 -2.32 31.87 -2.17
C THR A 179 -2.64 31.76 -0.68
N ALA A 180 -2.94 30.55 -0.18
CA ALA A 180 -3.22 30.33 1.22
C ALA A 180 -2.01 30.71 2.09
N PRO A 181 -2.21 31.47 3.19
CA PRO A 181 -1.12 31.88 4.06
C PRO A 181 -0.43 30.65 4.67
N PHE A 182 0.89 30.72 4.78
CA PHE A 182 1.67 29.68 5.44
C PHE A 182 1.59 29.86 6.97
N ASP A 183 0.76 29.05 7.62
CA ASP A 183 0.73 28.93 9.08
C ASP A 183 1.60 27.74 9.51
N GLY A 184 2.82 28.03 9.98
CA GLY A 184 3.77 27.00 10.39
C GLY A 184 3.25 26.10 11.54
N GLY A 185 2.41 26.63 12.44
CA GLY A 185 1.86 25.86 13.54
C GLY A 185 0.81 24.85 13.07
N LEU A 186 -0.11 25.29 12.22
CA LEU A 186 -1.09 24.41 11.59
C LEU A 186 -0.42 23.37 10.69
N VAL A 187 0.57 23.80 9.90
CA VAL A 187 1.33 22.90 9.02
C VAL A 187 2.04 21.84 9.84
N ALA A 188 2.79 22.20 10.88
CA ALA A 188 3.50 21.25 11.72
C ALA A 188 2.57 20.23 12.39
N LYS A 189 1.41 20.69 12.89
CA LYS A 189 0.39 19.80 13.47
C LYS A 189 -0.14 18.80 12.45
N ASN A 190 -0.50 19.26 11.25
CA ASN A 190 -1.03 18.39 10.20
C ASN A 190 0.02 17.41 9.69
N LEU A 191 1.28 17.85 9.55
CA LEU A 191 2.40 16.97 9.22
C LEU A 191 2.57 15.87 10.27
N LEU A 192 2.60 16.22 11.56
CA LEU A 192 2.80 15.25 12.64
C LEU A 192 1.71 14.17 12.68
N LEU A 193 0.46 14.54 12.44
CA LEU A 193 -0.68 13.61 12.49
C LEU A 193 -0.76 12.74 11.23
N THR A 194 -0.43 13.30 10.08
CA THR A 194 -0.65 12.64 8.78
C THR A 194 0.55 11.80 8.34
N PHE A 195 1.76 12.21 8.72
CA PHE A 195 3.00 11.54 8.31
C PHE A 195 3.03 10.06 8.68
N PRO A 196 2.77 9.63 9.93
CA PRO A 196 2.81 8.20 10.27
C PRO A 196 1.78 7.40 9.48
N VAL A 197 0.57 7.95 9.34
CA VAL A 197 -0.54 7.31 8.62
C VAL A 197 -0.17 7.05 7.15
N LEU A 198 0.39 8.05 6.48
CA LEU A 198 0.81 7.91 5.08
C LEU A 198 2.04 6.99 4.93
N VAL A 199 3.00 7.02 5.86
CA VAL A 199 4.15 6.11 5.84
C VAL A 199 3.69 4.65 6.00
N PHE A 200 2.77 4.37 6.92
CA PHE A 200 2.19 3.04 7.08
C PHE A 200 1.35 2.63 5.87
N ALA A 201 0.60 3.56 5.26
CA ALA A 201 -0.17 3.28 4.06
C ALA A 201 0.70 2.94 2.84
N MET A 202 1.90 3.51 2.78
CA MET A 202 2.89 3.27 1.72
C MET A 202 3.88 2.15 2.10
N ASN A 203 3.59 1.36 3.13
CA ASN A 203 4.43 0.24 3.54
C ASN A 203 4.17 -1.00 2.68
N PHE A 204 4.88 -1.08 1.56
CA PHE A 204 4.90 -2.23 0.65
C PHE A 204 6.10 -3.17 0.87
N SER A 205 6.73 -3.10 2.05
CA SER A 205 7.88 -3.95 2.40
C SER A 205 7.65 -5.45 2.14
N PRO A 206 6.47 -6.04 2.45
CA PRO A 206 6.21 -7.46 2.18
C PRO A 206 6.29 -7.85 0.71
N ILE A 207 5.66 -7.07 -0.17
CA ILE A 207 5.65 -7.37 -1.61
C ILE A 207 7.02 -7.08 -2.24
N CYS A 208 7.74 -6.07 -1.75
CA CYS A 208 9.13 -5.81 -2.15
C CYS A 208 10.07 -6.96 -1.76
N SER A 209 9.89 -7.53 -0.56
CA SER A 209 10.64 -8.71 -0.12
C SER A 209 10.31 -9.93 -0.97
N ALA A 210 9.03 -10.17 -1.28
CA ALA A 210 8.61 -11.28 -2.14
C ALA A 210 9.17 -11.15 -3.57
N LEU A 211 9.17 -9.94 -4.12
CA LEU A 211 9.79 -9.60 -5.40
C LEU A 211 11.29 -9.94 -5.39
N GLY A 212 12.03 -9.42 -4.41
CA GLY A 212 13.48 -9.66 -4.30
C GLY A 212 13.82 -11.15 -4.21
N ARG A 213 13.07 -11.89 -3.39
CA ARG A 213 13.22 -13.33 -3.22
C ARG A 213 13.01 -14.06 -4.54
N ASN A 214 11.95 -13.72 -5.27
CA ASN A 214 11.62 -14.39 -6.51
C ASN A 214 12.68 -14.17 -7.62
N TYR A 215 13.25 -12.96 -7.73
CA TYR A 215 14.36 -12.73 -8.65
C TYR A 215 15.62 -13.51 -8.25
N ARG A 216 15.86 -13.71 -6.94
CA ARG A 216 16.96 -14.58 -6.49
C ARG A 216 16.71 -16.05 -6.84
N GLU A 217 15.50 -16.56 -6.62
CA GLU A 217 15.12 -17.94 -7.00
C GLU A 217 15.32 -18.18 -8.51
N GLN A 218 15.06 -17.20 -9.35
CA GLN A 218 15.32 -17.31 -10.78
C GLN A 218 16.80 -17.31 -11.12
N ALA A 219 17.61 -16.48 -10.45
CA ALA A 219 19.06 -16.50 -10.62
C ALA A 219 19.63 -17.87 -10.22
N ASP A 220 19.19 -18.43 -9.09
CA ASP A 220 19.58 -19.76 -8.64
C ASP A 220 19.23 -20.84 -9.68
N ASN A 221 18.00 -20.80 -10.23
CA ASN A 221 17.57 -21.74 -11.27
C ASN A 221 18.36 -21.60 -12.59
N ALA A 222 18.79 -20.38 -12.93
CA ALA A 222 19.60 -20.14 -14.12
C ALA A 222 21.06 -20.55 -13.94
N GLU A 223 21.62 -20.42 -12.73
CA GLU A 223 22.96 -20.91 -12.38
C GLU A 223 23.03 -22.45 -12.30
N ALA A 224 21.90 -23.09 -11.99
CA ALA A 224 21.79 -24.55 -11.91
C ALA A 224 21.54 -25.26 -13.27
N ALA A 225 21.22 -24.51 -14.34
CA ALA A 225 20.89 -25.02 -15.67
C ALA A 225 22.10 -24.98 -16.64
#